data_AF-I9RAD5-F1
#
_entry.id   AF-I9RAD5-F1
#
_cell.length_a   1.000
_cell.length_b   1.000
_cell.length_c   1.000
_cell.angle_alpha   90.00
_cell.angle_beta   90.00
_cell.angle_gamma   90.00
#
_symmetry.space_group_name_H-M   'P 1'
#
loop_
_entity.id
_entity.type
_entity.pdbx_description
1 polymer ?
#
loop_
_entity_poly.entity_id
_entity_poly.type
_entity_poly.pdbx_seq_one_letter_code
_entity_poly.pdbx_strand_id
1 'polypeptide(L)'
;MHLDRQSLEKAKHLIQSGLIDTIEVGTIKGLQEIHRFLFEGLYEFAGKIRDKNISKGNFRFANCLYLDLILPRIESMPQNNFNQIIEKYVEMNIAHPFLESNGRATRIWLDLLLKKELKKIVLWDRIDKAAYLSAIKRSPVNDLEIKTLLKKHLSSNTNDPLILIKGITQSYYYEGL
;
A
#
# COMPACT_ATOMS: atom_id res chain seq x y z
N MET A 1 -2.31 18.25 5.59
CA MET A 1 -1.66 18.42 6.91
C MET A 1 -2.58 18.06 8.10
N HIS A 2 -3.74 18.70 8.31
CA HIS A 2 -4.64 18.31 9.42
C HIS A 2 -5.30 16.94 9.18
N LEU A 3 -5.87 16.71 7.99
CA LEU A 3 -6.48 15.42 7.62
C LEU A 3 -5.47 14.26 7.66
N ASP A 4 -4.25 14.49 7.21
CA ASP A 4 -3.19 13.46 7.23
C ASP A 4 -2.82 13.03 8.66
N ARG A 5 -2.80 13.96 9.63
CA ARG A 5 -2.57 13.63 11.04
C ARG A 5 -3.71 12.80 11.61
N GLN A 6 -4.97 13.16 11.31
CA GLN A 6 -6.12 12.36 11.74
C GLN A 6 -6.10 10.96 11.14
N SER A 7 -5.75 10.85 9.85
CA SER A 7 -5.61 9.57 9.18
C SER A 7 -4.47 8.73 9.74
N LEU A 8 -3.35 9.34 10.12
CA LEU A 8 -2.25 8.65 10.81
C LEU A 8 -2.70 8.08 12.16
N GLU A 9 -3.48 8.83 12.95
CA GLU A 9 -4.03 8.30 14.20
C GLU A 9 -5.03 7.15 13.96
N LYS A 10 -5.87 7.24 12.92
CA LYS A 10 -6.71 6.10 12.48
C LYS A 10 -5.86 4.88 12.09
N ALA A 11 -4.74 5.09 11.40
CA ALA A 11 -3.82 4.02 11.02
C ALA A 11 -3.16 3.34 12.23
N LYS A 12 -2.76 4.12 13.24
CA LYS A 12 -2.25 3.59 14.52
C LYS A 12 -3.33 2.80 15.25
N HIS A 13 -4.55 3.32 15.30
CA HIS A 13 -5.70 2.64 15.91
C HIS A 13 -6.01 1.30 15.22
N LEU A 14 -5.92 1.23 13.88
CA LEU A 14 -6.08 -0.02 13.12
C LEU A 14 -5.12 -1.13 13.60
N ILE A 15 -3.86 -0.78 13.88
CA ILE A 15 -2.87 -1.72 14.44
C ILE A 15 -3.20 -2.04 15.90
N GLN A 16 -3.35 -1.03 16.74
CA GLN A 16 -3.47 -1.19 18.20
C GLN A 16 -4.73 -1.96 18.61
N SER A 17 -5.81 -1.83 17.84
CA SER A 17 -7.06 -2.55 18.06
C SER A 17 -7.04 -4.00 17.55
N GLY A 18 -6.02 -4.41 16.79
CA GLY A 18 -5.96 -5.73 16.14
C GLY A 18 -6.93 -5.89 14.95
N LEU A 19 -7.72 -4.86 14.62
CA LEU A 19 -8.65 -4.89 13.49
C LEU A 19 -7.93 -5.10 12.15
N ILE A 20 -6.64 -4.76 12.07
CA ILE A 20 -5.79 -5.03 10.91
C ILE A 20 -5.78 -6.51 10.51
N ASP A 21 -5.87 -7.44 11.47
CA ASP A 21 -5.83 -8.88 11.20
C ASP A 21 -7.19 -9.43 10.71
N THR A 22 -8.27 -8.62 10.75
CA THR A 22 -9.59 -8.99 10.21
C THR A 22 -9.79 -8.63 8.75
N ILE A 23 -8.84 -7.87 8.17
CA ILE A 23 -8.91 -7.38 6.79
C ILE A 23 -8.61 -8.52 5.82
N GLU A 24 -9.35 -8.54 4.71
CA GLU A 24 -9.13 -9.53 3.65
C GLU A 24 -7.76 -9.35 2.98
N VAL A 25 -6.94 -10.40 2.94
CA VAL A 25 -5.54 -10.27 2.48
C VAL A 25 -5.40 -10.55 0.99
N GLY A 26 -4.81 -9.59 0.27
CA GLY A 26 -4.42 -9.77 -1.14
C GLY A 26 -5.51 -9.47 -2.16
N THR A 27 -6.64 -8.91 -1.72
CA THR A 27 -7.80 -8.59 -2.55
C THR A 27 -8.09 -7.10 -2.62
N ILE A 28 -8.87 -6.70 -3.61
CA ILE A 28 -9.36 -5.33 -3.79
C ILE A 28 -10.27 -4.93 -2.64
N LYS A 29 -11.13 -5.84 -2.19
CA LYS A 29 -12.00 -5.61 -1.04
C LYS A 29 -11.20 -5.29 0.21
N GLY A 30 -10.15 -6.05 0.49
CA GLY A 30 -9.22 -5.75 1.59
C GLY A 30 -8.54 -4.40 1.45
N LEU A 31 -8.11 -4.04 0.25
CA LEU A 31 -7.53 -2.72 -0.01
C LEU A 31 -8.56 -1.59 0.20
N GLN A 32 -9.83 -1.78 -0.18
CA GLN A 32 -10.92 -0.85 0.09
C GLN A 32 -11.23 -0.75 1.59
N GLU A 33 -11.17 -1.85 2.33
CA GLU A 33 -11.32 -1.89 3.79
C GLU A 33 -10.23 -1.06 4.49
N ILE A 34 -8.96 -1.25 4.10
CA ILE A 34 -7.84 -0.43 4.58
C ILE A 34 -8.10 1.03 4.28
N HIS A 35 -8.36 1.37 3.01
CA HIS A 35 -8.56 2.76 2.61
C HIS A 35 -9.77 3.39 3.31
N ARG A 36 -10.87 2.65 3.48
CA ARG A 36 -12.03 3.12 4.24
C ARG A 36 -11.62 3.40 5.68
N PHE A 37 -10.97 2.47 6.37
CA PHE A 37 -10.58 2.66 7.77
C PHE A 37 -9.69 3.91 7.97
N LEU A 38 -8.73 4.12 7.06
CA LEU A 38 -7.80 5.24 7.13
C LEU A 38 -8.46 6.60 6.89
N PHE A 39 -9.50 6.66 6.06
CA PHE A 39 -10.00 7.92 5.50
C PHE A 39 -11.50 8.15 5.70
N GLU A 40 -12.24 7.23 6.32
CA GLU A 40 -13.66 7.41 6.64
C GLU A 40 -13.84 8.61 7.57
N GLY A 41 -14.78 9.48 7.21
CA GLY A 41 -14.99 10.78 7.86
C GLY A 41 -13.98 11.87 7.47
N LEU A 42 -12.97 11.54 6.65
CA LEU A 42 -11.97 12.50 6.14
C LEU A 42 -12.12 12.74 4.64
N TYR A 43 -12.43 11.70 3.87
CA TYR A 43 -12.72 11.77 2.43
C TYR A 43 -14.10 11.19 2.12
N GLU A 44 -14.87 11.87 1.28
CA GLU A 44 -16.18 11.38 0.79
C GLU A 44 -16.08 10.09 -0.04
N PHE A 45 -14.89 9.83 -0.58
CA PHE A 45 -14.54 8.66 -1.40
C PHE A 45 -13.76 7.58 -0.63
N ALA A 46 -13.76 7.62 0.71
CA ALA A 46 -13.08 6.61 1.51
C ALA A 46 -13.53 5.17 1.14
N GLY A 47 -12.63 4.38 0.57
CA GLY A 47 -12.88 3.01 0.15
C GLY A 47 -13.57 2.86 -1.21
N LYS A 48 -13.85 3.97 -1.93
CA LYS A 48 -14.51 3.94 -3.23
C LYS A 48 -13.50 3.93 -4.37
N ILE A 49 -13.68 3.01 -5.32
CA ILE A 49 -12.91 3.00 -6.57
C ILE A 49 -13.23 4.28 -7.35
N ARG A 50 -12.21 4.95 -7.89
CA ARG A 50 -12.34 6.23 -8.58
C ARG A 50 -13.01 6.06 -9.94
N ASP A 51 -13.78 7.08 -10.32
CA ASP A 51 -14.41 7.26 -11.62
C ASP A 51 -13.69 8.30 -12.51
N LYS A 52 -12.63 8.94 -11.97
CA LYS A 52 -11.80 9.92 -12.67
C LYS A 52 -10.41 9.39 -12.97
N ASN A 53 -9.84 9.85 -14.07
CA ASN A 53 -8.42 9.63 -14.37
C ASN A 53 -7.54 10.53 -13.50
N ILE A 54 -6.41 9.99 -13.06
CA ILE A 54 -5.44 10.69 -12.21
C ILE A 54 -4.02 10.48 -12.74
N SER A 55 -3.15 11.44 -12.43
CA SER A 55 -1.73 11.41 -12.76
C SER A 55 -0.89 12.00 -11.63
N LYS A 56 0.38 11.64 -11.58
CA LYS A 56 1.38 12.27 -10.70
C LYS A 56 2.61 12.64 -11.52
N GLY A 57 2.82 13.94 -11.72
CA GLY A 57 3.77 14.42 -12.74
C GLY A 57 3.36 13.91 -14.12
N ASN A 58 4.31 13.33 -14.86
CA ASN A 58 4.07 12.82 -16.21
C ASN A 58 3.55 11.37 -16.23
N PHE A 59 3.37 10.73 -15.06
CA PHE A 59 2.86 9.36 -14.99
C PHE A 59 1.34 9.36 -14.85
N ARG A 60 0.64 8.76 -15.82
CA ARG A 60 -0.80 8.51 -15.75
C ARG A 60 -1.03 7.10 -15.20
N PHE A 61 -1.81 6.99 -14.13
CA PHE A 61 -2.24 5.71 -13.59
C PHE A 61 -3.26 5.03 -14.52
N ALA A 62 -3.68 3.81 -14.22
CA ALA A 62 -4.61 3.07 -15.08
C ALA A 62 -5.88 3.86 -15.42
N ASN A 63 -6.41 3.72 -16.63
CA ASN A 63 -7.61 4.46 -17.01
C ASN A 63 -8.81 3.97 -16.18
N CYS A 64 -9.57 4.89 -15.58
CA CYS A 64 -10.76 4.52 -14.79
C CYS A 64 -11.79 3.70 -15.58
N LEU A 65 -11.85 3.89 -16.91
CA LEU A 65 -12.73 3.15 -17.81
C LEU A 65 -12.52 1.62 -17.76
N TYR A 66 -11.34 1.15 -17.37
CA TYR A 66 -10.99 -0.27 -17.34
C TYR A 66 -10.63 -0.77 -15.94
N LEU A 67 -10.85 0.03 -14.89
CA LEU A 67 -10.46 -0.37 -13.53
C LEU A 67 -11.21 -1.62 -13.07
N ASP A 68 -12.48 -1.73 -13.41
CA ASP A 68 -13.35 -2.89 -13.16
C ASP A 68 -12.81 -4.18 -13.82
N LEU A 69 -12.12 -4.08 -14.95
CA LEU A 69 -11.50 -5.21 -15.63
C LEU A 69 -10.12 -5.56 -15.07
N ILE A 70 -9.27 -4.57 -14.78
CA ILE A 70 -7.88 -4.83 -14.36
C ILE A 70 -7.78 -5.25 -12.90
N LEU A 71 -8.60 -4.69 -12.01
CA LEU A 71 -8.49 -4.94 -10.57
C LEU A 71 -8.71 -6.43 -10.22
N PRO A 72 -9.72 -7.14 -10.80
CA PRO A 72 -9.84 -8.59 -10.63
C PRO A 72 -8.64 -9.37 -11.19
N ARG A 73 -8.00 -8.89 -12.26
CA ARG A 73 -6.80 -9.56 -12.81
C ARG A 73 -5.61 -9.42 -11.88
N ILE A 74 -5.39 -8.23 -11.32
CA ILE A 74 -4.35 -7.99 -10.32
C ILE A 74 -4.59 -8.84 -9.08
N GLU A 75 -5.85 -8.91 -8.61
CA GLU A 75 -6.22 -9.77 -7.48
C GLU A 75 -5.92 -11.25 -7.74
N SER A 76 -6.11 -11.73 -8.98
CA SER A 76 -5.81 -13.11 -9.38
C SER A 76 -4.32 -13.41 -9.58
N MET A 77 -3.44 -12.40 -9.52
CA MET A 77 -2.00 -12.63 -9.67
C MET A 77 -1.46 -13.55 -8.56
N PRO A 78 -0.48 -14.43 -8.89
CA PRO A 78 0.13 -15.31 -7.91
C PRO A 78 0.86 -14.51 -6.83
N GLN A 79 1.03 -15.13 -5.67
CA GLN A 79 1.63 -14.50 -4.49
C GLN A 79 2.42 -15.51 -3.64
N ASN A 80 2.94 -16.57 -4.26
CA ASN A 80 3.55 -17.71 -3.56
C ASN A 80 4.99 -17.43 -3.11
N ASN A 81 5.61 -16.36 -3.60
CA ASN A 81 6.95 -15.95 -3.22
C ASN A 81 7.11 -14.43 -3.25
N PHE A 82 8.22 -13.95 -2.71
CA PHE A 82 8.51 -12.52 -2.63
C PHE A 82 8.41 -11.80 -3.98
N ASN A 83 8.98 -12.35 -5.05
CA ASN A 83 8.99 -11.68 -6.35
C ASN A 83 7.56 -11.49 -6.87
N GLN A 84 6.74 -12.53 -6.80
CA GLN A 84 5.34 -12.50 -7.21
C GLN A 84 4.52 -11.50 -6.38
N ILE A 85 4.75 -11.42 -5.07
CA ILE A 85 4.09 -10.43 -4.21
C ILE A 85 4.48 -9.00 -4.62
N ILE A 86 5.76 -8.76 -4.90
CA ILE A 86 6.21 -7.42 -5.33
C ILE A 86 5.67 -7.07 -6.72
N GLU A 87 5.63 -8.02 -7.66
CA GLU A 87 5.00 -7.83 -8.99
C GLU A 87 3.52 -7.44 -8.83
N LYS A 88 2.77 -8.19 -8.02
CA LYS A 88 1.37 -7.91 -7.69
C LYS A 88 1.19 -6.53 -7.04
N TYR A 89 2.10 -6.13 -6.16
CA TYR A 89 2.13 -4.80 -5.56
C TYR A 89 2.41 -3.68 -6.56
N VAL A 90 3.35 -3.89 -7.50
CA VAL A 90 3.66 -2.93 -8.57
C VAL A 90 2.44 -2.70 -9.45
N GLU A 91 1.76 -3.76 -9.87
CA GLU A 91 0.52 -3.64 -10.65
C GLU A 91 -0.58 -2.91 -9.88
N MET A 92 -0.76 -3.20 -8.58
CA MET A 92 -1.72 -2.48 -7.74
C MET A 92 -1.39 -0.99 -7.62
N ASN A 93 -0.10 -0.64 -7.52
CA ASN A 93 0.35 0.74 -7.49
C ASN A 93 0.10 1.46 -8.83
N ILE A 94 0.23 0.77 -9.96
CA ILE A 94 -0.10 1.29 -11.30
C ILE A 94 -1.61 1.49 -11.46
N ALA A 95 -2.42 0.56 -10.94
CA ALA A 95 -3.88 0.68 -10.96
C ALA A 95 -4.35 1.91 -10.19
N HIS A 96 -3.77 2.16 -9.00
CA HIS A 96 -4.01 3.34 -8.17
C HIS A 96 -5.53 3.62 -8.03
N PRO A 97 -6.29 2.68 -7.43
CA PRO A 97 -7.74 2.60 -7.58
C PRO A 97 -8.53 3.73 -6.89
N PHE A 98 -7.93 4.50 -5.99
CA PHE A 98 -8.58 5.59 -5.25
C PHE A 98 -8.19 6.96 -5.81
N LEU A 99 -9.01 7.98 -5.55
CA LEU A 99 -8.71 9.34 -6.00
C LEU A 99 -7.44 9.90 -5.33
N GLU A 100 -7.22 9.58 -4.06
CA GLU A 100 -6.05 9.99 -3.30
C GLU A 100 -5.54 8.87 -2.39
N SER A 101 -4.34 9.06 -1.85
CA SER A 101 -3.81 8.27 -0.71
C SER A 101 -3.60 6.77 -0.93
N ASN A 102 -3.63 6.32 -2.19
CA ASN A 102 -3.32 4.94 -2.60
C ASN A 102 -2.02 4.42 -1.97
N GLY A 103 -0.93 5.18 -2.02
CA GLY A 103 0.37 4.74 -1.52
C GLY A 103 0.34 4.23 -0.07
N ARG A 104 -0.38 4.94 0.81
CA ARG A 104 -0.50 4.58 2.23
C ARG A 104 -1.29 3.28 2.43
N ALA A 105 -2.43 3.16 1.75
CA ALA A 105 -3.28 1.98 1.84
C ALA A 105 -2.59 0.73 1.22
N THR A 106 -1.98 0.88 0.04
CA THR A 106 -1.36 -0.22 -0.68
C THR A 106 -0.08 -0.74 0.02
N ARG A 107 0.64 0.10 0.77
CA ARG A 107 1.77 -0.36 1.60
C ARG A 107 1.34 -1.25 2.77
N ILE A 108 0.23 -0.92 3.44
CA ILE A 108 -0.36 -1.79 4.47
C ILE A 108 -0.84 -3.11 3.84
N TRP A 109 -1.50 -3.04 2.68
CA TRP A 109 -1.94 -4.21 1.94
C TRP A 109 -0.78 -5.13 1.53
N LEU A 110 0.36 -4.55 1.12
CA LEU A 110 1.59 -5.29 0.84
C LEU A 110 2.13 -6.00 2.09
N ASP A 111 2.18 -5.34 3.24
CA ASP A 111 2.65 -5.97 4.48
C ASP A 111 1.74 -7.13 4.91
N LEU A 112 0.42 -7.01 4.74
CA LEU A 112 -0.50 -8.11 5.00
C LEU A 112 -0.25 -9.32 4.10
N LEU A 113 0.00 -9.09 2.81
CA LEU A 113 0.40 -10.13 1.84
C LEU A 113 1.70 -10.82 2.26
N LEU A 114 2.75 -10.04 2.54
CA LEU A 114 4.04 -10.58 2.98
C LEU A 114 3.91 -11.33 4.32
N LYS A 115 3.09 -10.83 5.25
CA LYS A 115 2.86 -11.45 6.56
C LYS A 115 2.14 -12.78 6.39
N LYS A 116 1.10 -12.84 5.55
CA LYS A 116 0.34 -14.07 5.29
C LYS A 116 1.22 -15.15 4.66
N GLU A 117 1.88 -14.82 3.55
CA GLU A 117 2.56 -15.79 2.69
C GLU A 117 3.97 -16.13 3.17
N LEU A 118 4.72 -15.13 3.67
CA LEU A 118 6.15 -15.28 3.99
C LEU A 118 6.47 -15.13 5.47
N LYS A 119 5.50 -14.78 6.32
CA LYS A 119 5.72 -14.42 7.73
C LYS A 119 6.74 -13.28 7.88
N LYS A 120 6.68 -12.31 6.95
CA LYS A 120 7.55 -11.13 6.92
C LYS A 120 6.74 -9.84 6.76
N ILE A 121 7.30 -8.72 7.20
CA ILE A 121 6.85 -7.35 6.89
C ILE A 121 8.03 -6.51 6.44
N VAL A 122 7.76 -5.37 5.80
CA VAL A 122 8.78 -4.37 5.45
C VAL A 122 9.02 -3.43 6.62
N LEU A 123 10.28 -3.24 6.99
CA LEU A 123 10.72 -2.21 7.94
C LEU A 123 10.81 -0.86 7.22
N TRP A 124 9.65 -0.25 6.95
CA TRP A 124 9.58 0.99 6.18
C TRP A 124 10.43 2.10 6.79
N ASP A 125 10.50 2.20 8.11
CA ASP A 125 11.32 3.17 8.86
C ASP A 125 12.82 3.10 8.55
N ARG A 126 13.28 2.00 7.93
CA ARG A 126 14.67 1.82 7.48
C ARG A 126 14.87 2.10 5.99
N ILE A 127 13.81 2.45 5.27
CA ILE A 127 13.85 2.75 3.83
C ILE A 127 13.77 4.27 3.66
N ASP A 128 14.82 4.83 3.06
CA ASP A 128 14.87 6.25 2.69
C ASP A 128 13.75 6.62 1.71
N LYS A 129 13.19 7.82 1.89
CA LYS A 129 12.07 8.34 1.09
C LYS A 129 12.47 8.51 -0.37
N ALA A 130 13.63 9.11 -0.65
CA ALA A 130 14.05 9.36 -2.03
C ALA A 130 14.33 8.04 -2.76
N ALA A 131 14.99 7.09 -2.09
CA ALA A 131 15.23 5.75 -2.61
C ALA A 131 13.92 5.01 -2.94
N TYR A 132 12.96 4.99 -2.01
CA TYR A 132 11.65 4.36 -2.24
C TYR A 132 10.89 5.01 -3.41
N LEU A 133 10.80 6.35 -3.41
CA LEU A 133 10.08 7.08 -4.45
C LEU A 133 10.75 6.93 -5.82
N SER A 134 12.08 6.81 -5.89
CA SER A 134 12.80 6.51 -7.14
C SER A 134 12.45 5.10 -7.63
N ALA A 135 12.56 4.10 -6.76
CA ALA A 135 12.33 2.70 -7.11
C ALA A 135 10.89 2.43 -7.56
N ILE A 136 9.88 3.00 -6.88
CA ILE A 136 8.47 2.81 -7.25
C ILE A 136 8.08 3.57 -8.54
N LYS A 137 8.79 4.64 -8.89
CA LYS A 137 8.60 5.32 -10.18
C LYS A 137 9.17 4.49 -11.34
N ARG A 138 10.26 3.77 -11.11
CA ARG A 138 10.90 2.90 -12.12
C ARG A 138 10.18 1.56 -12.29
N SER A 139 9.45 1.10 -11.27
CA SER A 139 8.86 -0.24 -11.22
C SER A 139 7.93 -0.63 -12.38
N PRO A 140 7.18 0.28 -13.06
CA PRO A 140 6.40 -0.11 -14.23
C PRO A 140 7.25 -0.54 -15.44
N VAL A 141 8.53 -0.15 -15.47
CA VAL A 141 9.49 -0.50 -16.53
C VAL A 141 10.44 -1.60 -16.06
N ASN A 142 10.90 -1.50 -14.81
CA ASN A 142 11.80 -2.48 -14.21
C ASN A 142 11.64 -2.47 -12.69
N ASP A 143 11.17 -3.59 -12.14
CA ASP A 143 10.89 -3.75 -10.72
C ASP A 143 12.08 -4.26 -9.88
N LEU A 144 13.25 -4.47 -10.49
CA LEU A 144 14.44 -5.00 -9.79
C LEU A 144 14.90 -4.08 -8.64
N GLU A 145 14.82 -2.76 -8.84
CA GLU A 145 15.18 -1.78 -7.81
C GLU A 145 14.27 -1.90 -6.58
N ILE A 146 12.94 -1.92 -6.80
CA ILE A 146 11.98 -2.01 -5.69
C ILE A 146 12.07 -3.39 -5.01
N LYS A 147 12.23 -4.48 -5.78
CA LYS A 147 12.47 -5.82 -5.24
C LYS A 147 13.72 -5.84 -4.35
N THR A 148 14.84 -5.30 -4.84
CA THR A 148 16.11 -5.29 -4.09
C THR A 148 16.00 -4.45 -2.83
N LEU A 149 15.37 -3.27 -2.92
CA LEU A 149 15.20 -2.34 -1.81
C LEU A 149 14.33 -2.96 -0.71
N LEU A 150 13.17 -3.51 -1.06
CA LEU A 150 12.25 -4.11 -0.09
C LEU A 150 12.83 -5.39 0.54
N LYS A 151 13.47 -6.26 -0.27
CA LYS A 151 14.04 -7.52 0.21
C LYS A 151 15.11 -7.33 1.29
N LYS A 152 15.91 -6.25 1.19
CA LYS A 152 16.93 -5.88 2.18
C LYS A 152 16.36 -5.48 3.55
N HIS A 153 15.08 -5.10 3.60
CA HIS A 153 14.45 -4.53 4.80
C HIS A 153 13.27 -5.36 5.31
N LEU A 154 13.28 -6.68 5.08
CA LEU A 154 12.28 -7.59 5.63
C LEU A 154 12.57 -7.96 7.08
N SER A 155 11.52 -8.09 7.89
CA SER A 155 11.59 -8.54 9.28
C SER A 155 10.64 -9.71 9.52
N SER A 156 11.06 -10.67 10.36
CA SER A 156 10.17 -11.72 10.91
C SER A 156 9.34 -11.23 12.11
N ASN A 157 9.66 -10.08 12.68
CA ASN A 157 8.91 -9.53 13.80
C ASN A 157 7.64 -8.83 13.29
N THR A 158 6.64 -9.63 12.94
CA THR A 158 5.44 -9.19 12.18
C THR A 158 4.30 -8.68 13.05
N ASN A 159 4.37 -8.85 14.38
CA ASN A 159 3.31 -8.51 15.32
C ASN A 159 3.72 -7.45 16.35
N ASP A 160 4.95 -6.93 16.29
CA ASP A 160 5.41 -5.88 17.19
C ASP A 160 4.72 -4.55 16.85
N PRO A 161 3.84 -4.03 17.74
CA PRO A 161 3.09 -2.82 17.45
C PRO A 161 3.98 -1.60 17.23
N LEU A 162 5.13 -1.53 17.90
CA LEU A 162 6.05 -0.40 17.75
C LEU A 162 6.71 -0.40 16.37
N ILE A 163 7.10 -1.58 15.86
CA ILE A 163 7.64 -1.71 14.49
C ILE A 163 6.58 -1.30 13.47
N LEU A 164 5.35 -1.80 13.62
CA LEU A 164 4.25 -1.48 12.70
C LEU A 164 3.92 0.03 12.73
N ILE A 165 3.87 0.66 13.91
CA ILE A 165 3.60 2.09 14.05
C ILE A 165 4.73 2.95 13.46
N LYS A 166 6.01 2.57 13.66
CA LYS A 166 7.15 3.24 13.01
C LYS A 166 7.05 3.15 11.49
N GLY A 167 6.72 1.97 10.97
CA GLY A 167 6.54 1.74 9.55
C GLY A 167 5.40 2.58 8.95
N ILE A 168 4.24 2.64 9.63
CA ILE A 168 3.14 3.51 9.23
C ILE A 168 3.56 4.98 9.28
N THR A 169 4.24 5.43 10.33
CA THR A 169 4.70 6.82 10.44
C THR A 169 5.59 7.20 9.26
N GLN A 170 6.54 6.34 8.89
CA GLN A 170 7.38 6.53 7.71
C GLN A 170 6.59 6.50 6.40
N SER A 171 5.60 5.62 6.29
CA SER A 171 4.69 5.55 5.15
C SER A 171 3.93 6.87 4.94
N TYR A 172 3.57 7.60 5.99
CA TYR A 172 2.98 8.93 5.89
C TYR A 172 4.02 10.00 5.53
N TYR A 173 5.24 9.89 6.04
CA TYR A 173 6.35 10.78 5.67
C TYR A 173 6.68 10.74 4.18
N TYR A 174 6.56 9.58 3.52
CA TYR A 174 6.71 9.48 2.06
C TYR A 174 5.75 10.40 1.30
N GLU A 175 4.56 10.65 1.83
CA GLU A 175 3.55 11.51 1.22
C GLU A 175 3.62 12.97 1.69
N GLY A 176 4.59 13.33 2.55
CA GLY A 176 4.87 14.72 2.93
C GLY A 176 4.26 15.19 4.25
N LEU A 177 3.81 14.27 5.10
CA LEU A 177 3.53 14.56 6.52
C LEU A 177 4.82 14.57 7.35
#